data_AF-A0A6C8H3J9-F1
#
_entry.id   AF-A0A6C8H3J9-F1
#
_cell.length_a   1.000
_cell.length_b   1.000
_cell.length_c   1.000
_cell.angle_alpha   90.00
_cell.angle_beta   90.00
_cell.angle_gamma   90.00
#
_symmetry.space_group_name_H-M   'P 1'
#
loop_
_entity.id
_entity.type
_entity.pdbx_description
1 polymer ?
#
loop_
_entity_poly.entity_id
_entity_poly.type
_entity_poly.pdbx_seq_one_letter_code
_entity_poly.pdbx_strand_id
1 'polypeptide(L)'
;MAAVGMVQKLNTPMNLEFYASNLYLHLSEWCSEHSLTGTATFLRTQAQGNVTQMMRMFNFMKNAGNAGATPIVKAKRRRHPYR
;
A
#
# COMPACT_ATOMS: atom_id res chain seq x y z
N MET A 1 2.89 7.19 -27.12
CA MET A 1 1.84 6.35 -26.49
C MET A 1 2.42 5.20 -25.64
N ALA A 2 3.56 5.38 -24.94
CA ALA A 2 4.19 4.32 -24.12
C ALA A 2 3.69 4.25 -22.65
N ALA A 3 2.89 5.22 -22.23
CA ALA A 3 2.62 5.49 -20.82
C ALA A 3 1.47 4.68 -20.19
N VAL A 4 0.39 4.40 -20.94
CA VAL A 4 -0.79 3.73 -20.38
C VAL A 4 -0.45 2.30 -19.92
N GLY A 5 0.40 1.60 -20.67
CA GLY A 5 0.87 0.27 -20.31
C GLY A 5 1.75 0.24 -19.06
N MET A 6 2.61 1.25 -18.86
CA MET A 6 3.45 1.35 -17.66
C MET A 6 2.62 1.69 -16.42
N VAL A 7 1.66 2.61 -16.50
CA VAL A 7 0.78 2.95 -15.37
C VAL A 7 -0.09 1.74 -14.97
N GLN A 8 -0.65 1.02 -15.93
CA GLN A 8 -1.40 -0.21 -15.69
C GLN A 8 -0.52 -1.27 -14.99
N LYS A 9 0.72 -1.46 -15.47
CA LYS A 9 1.67 -2.40 -14.86
C LYS A 9 2.12 -1.98 -13.46
N LEU A 10 2.17 -0.68 -13.16
CA LEU A 10 2.55 -0.16 -11.83
C LEU A 10 1.37 -0.10 -10.83
N ASN A 11 0.13 -0.02 -11.32
CA ASN A 11 -1.07 -0.05 -10.47
C ASN A 11 -1.24 -1.39 -9.74
N THR A 12 -0.93 -2.51 -10.41
CA THR A 12 -1.02 -3.85 -9.82
C THR A 12 -0.12 -4.02 -8.59
N PRO A 13 1.21 -3.77 -8.66
CA PRO A 13 2.08 -3.84 -7.50
C PRO A 13 1.74 -2.78 -6.44
N MET A 14 1.38 -1.55 -6.81
CA MET A 14 0.92 -0.54 -5.82
C MET A 14 -0.26 -1.04 -4.99
N ASN A 15 -1.26 -1.64 -5.62
CA ASN A 15 -2.45 -2.11 -4.90
C ASN A 15 -2.15 -3.33 -4.02
N LEU A 16 -1.21 -4.19 -4.43
CA LEU A 16 -0.71 -5.31 -3.62
C LEU A 16 0.05 -4.82 -2.40
N GLU A 17 0.98 -3.88 -2.58
CA GLU A 17 1.73 -3.25 -1.50
C GLU A 17 0.80 -2.55 -0.51
N PHE A 18 -0.33 -2.01 -0.98
CA PHE A 18 -1.32 -1.32 -0.13
C PHE A 18 -2.12 -2.33 0.69
N TYR A 19 -2.51 -3.44 0.07
CA TYR A 19 -3.12 -4.56 0.77
C TYR A 19 -2.17 -5.14 1.83
N ALA A 20 -0.91 -5.37 1.49
CA ALA A 20 0.12 -5.85 2.41
C ALA A 20 0.33 -4.88 3.58
N SER A 21 0.39 -3.56 3.31
CA SER A 21 0.50 -2.53 4.35
C SER A 21 -0.67 -2.59 5.35
N ASN A 22 -1.90 -2.72 4.86
CA ASN A 22 -3.08 -2.84 5.73
C ASN A 22 -3.06 -4.14 6.55
N LEU A 23 -2.63 -5.25 5.96
CA LEU A 23 -2.48 -6.52 6.67
C LEU A 23 -1.43 -6.41 7.78
N TYR A 24 -0.28 -5.77 7.50
CA TYR A 24 0.75 -5.53 8.50
C TYR A 24 0.28 -4.62 9.63
N LEU A 25 -0.57 -3.63 9.35
CA LEU A 25 -1.17 -2.80 10.41
C LEU A 25 -2.09 -3.62 11.32
N HIS A 26 -2.94 -4.50 10.76
CA HIS A 26 -3.81 -5.37 11.56
C HIS A 26 -3.00 -6.41 12.36
N LEU A 27 -1.96 -6.99 11.76
CA LEU A 27 -1.08 -7.91 12.47
C LEU A 27 -0.29 -7.19 13.56
N SER A 28 0.14 -5.95 13.31
CA SER A 28 0.77 -5.10 14.31
C SER A 28 -0.16 -4.83 15.50
N GLU A 29 -1.44 -4.56 15.25
CA GLU A 29 -2.45 -4.36 16.28
C GLU A 29 -2.63 -5.62 17.12
N TRP A 30 -2.81 -6.78 16.48
CA TRP A 30 -2.91 -8.06 17.15
C TRP A 30 -1.64 -8.40 17.97
N CYS A 31 -0.45 -8.17 17.41
CA CYS A 31 0.81 -8.35 18.14
C CYS A 31 0.90 -7.43 19.36
N SER A 32 0.39 -6.20 19.27
CA SER A 32 0.36 -5.28 20.41
C SER A 32 -0.56 -5.77 21.53
N GLU A 33 -1.72 -6.33 21.19
CA GLU A 33 -2.65 -6.94 22.15
C GLU A 33 -2.02 -8.16 22.86
N HIS A 34 -1.13 -8.88 22.17
CA HIS A 34 -0.46 -10.08 22.68
C HIS A 34 0.90 -9.78 23.33
N SER A 35 1.19 -8.51 23.66
CA SER A 35 2.47 -8.07 24.26
C SER A 35 3.72 -8.37 23.40
N LEU A 36 3.55 -8.58 22.10
CA LEU A 36 4.62 -8.75 21.11
C LEU A 36 5.04 -7.39 20.52
N THR A 37 5.43 -6.46 21.39
CA THR A 37 5.69 -5.04 21.05
C THR A 37 6.80 -4.83 20.02
N GLY A 38 7.86 -5.65 20.05
CA GLY A 38 8.92 -5.62 19.03
C GLY A 38 8.41 -5.98 17.64
N THR A 39 7.63 -7.07 17.54
CA THR A 39 7.04 -7.51 16.27
C THR A 39 5.98 -6.53 15.77
N ALA A 40 5.17 -5.96 16.66
CA ALA A 40 4.22 -4.89 16.31
C ALA A 40 4.94 -3.69 15.68
N THR A 41 6.03 -3.22 16.30
CA THR A 41 6.82 -2.10 15.79
C THR A 41 7.46 -2.40 14.44
N PHE A 42 7.98 -3.62 14.26
CA PHE A 42 8.54 -4.09 12.99
C PHE A 42 7.50 -4.07 11.86
N LEU A 43 6.33 -4.67 12.10
CA LEU A 43 5.24 -4.72 11.12
C LEU A 43 4.72 -3.33 10.75
N ARG A 44 4.62 -2.43 11.74
CA ARG A 44 4.23 -1.03 11.50
C ARG A 44 5.26 -0.27 10.68
N THR A 45 6.55 -0.49 10.92
CA THR A 45 7.64 0.08 10.12
C THR A 45 7.59 -0.44 8.69
N GLN A 46 7.31 -1.73 8.50
CA GLN A 46 7.19 -2.32 7.17
C GLN A 46 5.99 -1.74 6.40
N ALA A 47 4.83 -1.57 7.05
CA ALA A 47 3.68 -0.90 6.45
C ALA A 47 4.00 0.54 6.00
N GLN A 48 4.74 1.30 6.81
CA GLN A 48 5.18 2.66 6.45
C GLN A 48 6.17 2.67 5.27
N GLY A 49 7.08 1.70 5.20
CA GLY A 49 8.00 1.53 4.09
C GLY A 49 7.27 1.31 2.76
N ASN A 50 6.28 0.42 2.74
CA ASN A 50 5.50 0.10 1.54
C ASN A 50 4.69 1.32 1.05
N VAL A 51 4.10 2.10 1.95
CA VAL A 51 3.41 3.38 1.61
C VAL A 51 4.40 4.40 1.03
N THR A 52 5.59 4.52 1.63
CA THR A 52 6.65 5.42 1.13
C THR A 52 7.09 5.02 -0.27
N GLN A 53 7.24 3.72 -0.54
CA GLN A 53 7.59 3.19 -1.84
C GLN A 53 6.51 3.49 -2.90
N MET A 54 5.22 3.36 -2.55
CA MET A 54 4.13 3.80 -3.44
C MET A 54 4.19 5.29 -3.73
N MET A 55 4.43 6.13 -2.72
CA MET A 55 4.53 7.57 -2.92
C MET A 55 5.69 7.95 -3.86
N ARG A 56 6.81 7.21 -3.79
CA ARG A 56 7.93 7.37 -4.74
C ARG A 56 7.53 6.97 -6.15
N MET A 57 6.87 5.84 -6.33
CA MET A 57 6.35 5.42 -7.64
C MET A 57 5.31 6.42 -8.19
N PHE A 58 4.45 6.98 -7.34
CA PHE A 58 3.50 8.02 -7.72
C PHE A 58 4.22 9.28 -8.20
N ASN A 59 5.20 9.77 -7.44
CA ASN A 59 6.00 10.92 -7.83
C ASN A 59 6.79 10.68 -9.13
N PHE A 60 7.31 9.47 -9.33
CA PHE A 60 7.96 9.08 -10.58
C PHE A 60 6.99 9.17 -11.77
N MET A 61 5.77 8.63 -11.64
CA MET A 61 4.74 8.73 -12.69
C MET A 61 4.34 10.19 -12.98
N LYS A 62 4.20 11.00 -11.93
CA LYS A 62 3.91 12.44 -12.03
C LYS A 62 5.01 13.19 -12.79
N ASN A 63 6.27 12.92 -12.46
CA ASN A 63 7.42 13.61 -13.05
C ASN A 63 7.74 13.13 -14.48
N ALA A 64 7.37 11.90 -14.84
CA ALA A 64 7.54 11.36 -16.19
C ALA A 64 6.55 11.95 -17.24
N GLY A 65 5.82 13.03 -16.92
CA GLY A 65 4.93 13.72 -17.86
C GLY A 65 3.52 13.12 -18.00
N ASN A 66 3.16 12.11 -17.20
CA ASN A 66 1.84 11.49 -17.22
C ASN A 66 0.87 12.14 -16.23
N ALA A 67 0.65 13.44 -16.39
CA ALA A 67 -0.16 14.29 -15.49
C ALA A 67 -1.63 13.86 -15.33
N GLY A 68 -2.12 12.87 -16.08
CA GLY A 68 -3.51 12.40 -16.03
C GLY A 68 -3.73 11.01 -15.44
N ALA A 69 -2.67 10.29 -15.04
CA ALA A 69 -2.79 8.90 -14.63
C ALA A 69 -2.69 8.77 -13.10
N THR A 70 -3.79 9.08 -12.40
CA THR A 70 -3.89 8.84 -10.96
C THR A 70 -3.89 7.33 -10.69
N PRO A 71 -2.97 6.81 -9.84
CA PRO A 71 -2.97 5.39 -9.52
C PRO A 71 -4.26 5.03 -8.79
N ILE A 72 -4.93 3.99 -9.25
CA ILE A 72 -6.19 3.53 -8.67
C ILE A 72 -5.81 2.59 -7.52
N VAL A 73 -5.70 3.15 -6.32
CA VAL A 73 -5.60 2.34 -5.11
C VAL A 73 -7.00 1.82 -4.78
N LYS A 74 -7.27 0.55 -5.11
CA LYS A 74 -8.52 -0.10 -4.76
C LYS A 74 -8.43 -0.52 -3.29
N ALA A 75 -8.86 0.35 -2.39
CA ALA A 75 -9.18 -0.06 -1.04
C ALA A 75 -10.35 -1.05 -1.09
N LYS A 76 -10.08 -2.36 -0.91
CA LYS A 76 -11.16 -3.30 -0.62
C LYS A 76 -11.74 -2.91 0.74
N ARG A 77 -12.87 -2.18 0.74
CA ARG A 77 -13.69 -2.01 1.95
C ARG A 77 -13.95 -3.41 2.51
N ARG A 78 -13.61 -3.64 3.78
CA ARG A 78 -14.01 -4.86 4.46
C ARG A 78 -15.53 -4.99 4.33
N ARG A 79 -16.00 -6.11 3.79
CA ARG A 79 -17.27 -6.65 4.28
C ARG A 79 -16.96 -7.08 5.72
N HIS A 80 -17.42 -6.31 6.68
CA HIS A 80 -17.48 -6.76 8.08
C HIS A 80 -18.38 -8.00 8.09
N PRO A 81 -17.90 -9.21 8.45
CA PRO A 81 -18.78 -10.37 8.58
C PRO A 81 -19.47 -10.41 9.95
N TYR A 82 -19.24 -9.42 10.81
CA TYR A 82 -19.87 -9.28 12.11
C TYR A 82 -20.29 -7.83 12.31
N ARG A 83 -21.51 -7.50 11.88
CA ARG A 83 -22.36 -6.48 12.46
C ARG A 83 -23.81 -6.91 12.29
#